data_AF-A0A8K0IVT6-F1
#
_entry.id   AF-A0A8K0IVT6-F1
#
_cell.length_a   1.000
_cell.length_b   1.000
_cell.length_c   1.000
_cell.angle_alpha   90.00
_cell.angle_beta   90.00
_cell.angle_gamma   90.00
#
_symmetry.space_group_name_H-M   'P 1'
#
loop_
_entity.id
_entity.type
_entity.pdbx_description
1 polymer ?
#
loop_
_entity_poly.entity_id
_entity_poly.type
_entity_poly.pdbx_seq_one_letter_code
_entity_poly.pdbx_strand_id
1 'polypeptide(L)'
;MDPCPFVRVLVGNLALKIPVAARPAGAGVHPSTSPCFCKIQLNKFPYQTAVVPLVPSEATFPSGGDQPSAALILAAVFHLARADLEKLSGKSIFAGTKARLKVAIYTGRRGTTCGVNSGQLLGKVKVPLELKGADRRACVFHSGWVSVGKGSKSSSAQLYLTVRADPDPRFVFEFGGEPECSPQVFQVQGSMRQPVFTCKFCCRSPVDRNLRSRFAPQTNIRVSSSRSSFSFCIAV
;
A
#
# COMPACT_ATOMS: atom_id res chain seq x y z
N MET A 1 16.71 2.03 -22.70
CA MET A 1 16.18 1.65 -21.37
C MET A 1 16.08 2.92 -20.56
N ASP A 2 14.91 3.52 -20.53
CA ASP A 2 14.74 4.74 -19.75
C ASP A 2 14.34 4.34 -18.33
N PRO A 3 14.99 4.87 -17.29
CA PRO A 3 14.53 4.67 -15.92
C PRO A 3 13.11 5.22 -15.82
N CYS A 4 12.14 4.34 -15.61
CA CYS A 4 10.76 4.75 -15.46
C CYS A 4 10.56 5.18 -14.00
N PRO A 5 10.03 6.39 -13.74
CA PRO A 5 9.81 6.85 -12.39
C PRO A 5 8.63 6.09 -11.77
N PHE A 6 8.94 5.09 -10.94
CA PHE A 6 7.95 4.54 -10.02
C PHE A 6 8.14 5.16 -8.64
N VAL A 7 7.06 5.18 -7.88
CA VAL A 7 7.04 5.69 -6.50
C VAL A 7 6.31 4.69 -5.62
N ARG A 8 6.81 4.49 -4.40
CA ARG A 8 6.13 3.71 -3.35
C ARG A 8 5.56 4.67 -2.34
N VAL A 9 4.25 4.65 -2.14
CA VAL A 9 3.64 5.28 -0.97
C VAL A 9 3.59 4.25 0.15
N LEU A 10 4.31 4.52 1.23
CA LEU A 10 4.43 3.69 2.41
C LEU A 10 3.58 4.27 3.53
N VAL A 11 2.77 3.41 4.15
CA VAL A 11 1.99 3.73 5.35
C VAL A 11 2.42 2.77 6.45
N GLY A 12 2.81 3.30 7.59
CA GLY A 12 3.32 2.48 8.68
C GLY A 12 3.25 3.17 10.03
N ASN A 13 3.87 2.52 11.03
CA ASN A 13 3.91 2.97 12.42
C ASN A 13 2.52 3.29 12.96
N LEU A 14 1.56 2.38 12.80
CA LEU A 14 0.18 2.64 13.24
C LEU A 14 0.09 2.52 14.77
N ALA A 15 -0.63 3.44 15.41
CA ALA A 15 -1.03 3.32 16.82
C ALA A 15 -2.35 4.05 17.07
N LEU A 16 -3.22 3.50 17.91
CA LEU A 16 -4.54 4.05 18.19
C LEU A 16 -4.71 4.33 19.68
N LYS A 17 -5.06 5.58 20.00
CA LYS A 17 -5.54 5.98 21.32
C LYS A 17 -7.05 6.13 21.26
N ILE A 18 -7.76 5.41 22.11
CA ILE A 18 -9.21 5.58 22.28
C ILE A 18 -9.42 6.15 23.67
N PRO A 19 -10.05 7.33 23.83
CA PRO A 19 -10.39 7.85 25.14
C PRO A 19 -11.36 6.88 25.81
N VAL A 20 -11.04 6.50 27.05
CA VAL A 20 -11.87 5.60 27.83
C VAL A 20 -13.18 6.31 28.13
N ALA A 21 -14.28 5.86 27.52
CA ALA A 21 -15.61 6.22 28.00
C ALA A 21 -15.79 5.61 29.39
N ALA A 22 -16.42 6.35 30.32
CA ALA A 22 -16.73 5.86 31.66
C ALA A 22 -17.40 4.47 31.57
N ARG A 23 -16.81 3.51 32.30
CA ARG A 23 -17.20 2.09 32.46
C ARG A 23 -18.55 1.69 31.84
N PRO A 24 -18.59 0.71 30.92
CA PRO A 24 -19.80 -0.08 30.71
C PRO A 24 -20.09 -0.89 31.98
N ALA A 25 -21.31 -0.81 32.52
CA ALA A 25 -21.80 -1.71 33.54
C ALA A 25 -22.10 -3.07 32.89
N GLY A 26 -21.10 -3.95 32.83
CA GLY A 26 -21.24 -5.28 32.24
C GLY A 26 -19.96 -6.10 32.36
N ALA A 27 -20.12 -7.39 32.66
CA ALA A 27 -19.01 -8.30 32.89
C ALA A 27 -18.18 -8.52 31.61
N GLY A 28 -16.88 -8.28 31.74
CA GLY A 28 -15.84 -8.96 30.98
C GLY A 28 -15.34 -8.26 29.72
N VAL A 29 -14.02 -8.06 29.67
CA VAL A 29 -13.18 -7.55 28.58
C VAL A 29 -12.99 -6.03 28.59
N HIS A 30 -11.85 -5.59 29.13
CA HIS A 30 -11.42 -4.19 29.13
C HIS A 30 -11.37 -3.66 27.68
N PRO A 31 -11.88 -2.45 27.36
CA PRO A 31 -11.92 -1.91 26.00
C PRO A 31 -10.57 -1.89 25.28
N SER A 32 -9.46 -1.88 26.03
CA SER A 32 -8.09 -1.96 25.49
C SER A 32 -7.71 -3.31 24.86
N THR A 33 -8.53 -4.36 25.01
CA THR A 33 -8.20 -5.73 24.58
C THR A 33 -8.97 -6.18 23.33
N SER A 34 -9.93 -5.37 22.86
CA SER A 34 -10.60 -5.67 21.59
C SER A 34 -9.66 -5.39 20.41
N PRO A 35 -9.50 -6.32 19.45
CA PRO A 35 -8.65 -6.10 18.30
C PRO A 35 -9.15 -4.88 17.51
N CYS A 36 -8.22 -4.04 17.06
CA CYS A 36 -8.50 -2.93 16.17
C CYS A 36 -7.80 -3.17 14.84
N PHE A 37 -8.46 -2.81 13.75
CA PHE A 37 -7.88 -2.91 12.42
C PHE A 37 -8.28 -1.71 11.58
N CYS A 38 -7.51 -1.44 10.53
CA CYS A 38 -7.83 -0.39 9.59
C CYS A 38 -7.85 -0.90 8.16
N LYS A 39 -8.67 -0.26 7.33
CA LYS A 39 -8.65 -0.37 5.88
C LYS A 39 -8.02 0.89 5.31
N ILE A 40 -6.89 0.73 4.63
CA ILE A 40 -6.05 1.78 4.07
C ILE A 40 -6.25 1.80 2.55
N GLN A 41 -6.57 2.95 1.99
CA GLN A 41 -6.79 3.12 0.56
C GLN A 41 -6.13 4.39 0.04
N LEU A 42 -5.40 4.28 -1.05
CA LEU A 42 -4.95 5.43 -1.84
C LEU A 42 -5.89 5.63 -3.03
N ASN A 43 -6.61 6.74 -3.12
CA ASN A 43 -7.56 7.05 -4.21
C ASN A 43 -8.45 5.86 -4.64
N LYS A 44 -8.19 5.30 -5.83
CA LYS A 44 -8.90 4.17 -6.46
C LYS A 44 -8.11 2.85 -6.39
N PHE A 45 -6.96 2.83 -5.71
CA PHE A 45 -6.18 1.61 -5.51
C PHE A 45 -6.92 0.63 -4.59
N PRO A 46 -6.63 -0.69 -4.69
CA PRO A 46 -7.17 -1.69 -3.78
C PRO A 46 -6.87 -1.37 -2.32
N TYR A 47 -7.84 -1.63 -1.44
CA TYR A 47 -7.67 -1.46 -0.01
C TYR A 47 -6.68 -2.48 0.54
N GLN A 48 -5.80 -2.05 1.45
CA GLN A 48 -4.97 -2.93 2.28
C GLN A 48 -5.48 -2.89 3.71
N THR A 49 -5.42 -4.01 4.41
CA THR A 49 -5.92 -4.11 5.80
C THR A 49 -4.77 -4.42 6.73
N ALA A 50 -4.68 -3.67 7.83
CA ALA A 50 -3.65 -3.86 8.85
C ALA A 50 -4.26 -3.85 10.25
N VAL A 51 -3.65 -4.60 11.16
CA VAL A 51 -3.95 -4.52 12.60
C VAL A 51 -3.41 -3.20 13.13
N VAL A 52 -4.13 -2.58 14.06
CA VAL A 52 -3.74 -1.32 14.70
C VAL A 52 -3.56 -1.57 16.20
N PRO A 53 -2.34 -1.40 16.75
CA PRO A 53 -2.11 -1.56 18.18
C PRO A 53 -2.81 -0.43 18.94
N LEU A 54 -3.47 -0.79 20.04
CA LEU A 54 -4.02 0.16 21.00
C LEU A 54 -2.93 0.61 21.95
N VAL A 55 -2.83 1.92 22.20
CA VAL A 55 -1.87 2.49 23.13
C VAL A 55 -2.61 3.23 24.24
N PRO A 56 -2.17 3.11 25.51
CA PRO A 56 -2.74 3.88 26.61
C PRO A 56 -2.70 5.40 26.34
N SER A 57 -3.71 6.14 26.82
CA SER A 57 -3.78 7.60 26.62
C SER A 57 -2.55 8.33 27.18
N GLU A 58 -1.99 7.86 28.29
CA GLU A 58 -0.85 8.45 29.00
C GLU A 58 0.53 8.19 28.36
N ALA A 59 0.60 7.33 27.33
CA ALA A 59 1.86 7.10 26.64
C ALA A 59 2.29 8.36 25.88
N THR A 60 3.28 9.06 26.42
CA THR A 60 3.96 10.18 25.78
C THR A 60 4.89 9.59 24.73
N PHE A 61 4.51 9.70 23.45
CA PHE A 61 5.47 9.52 22.37
C PHE A 61 6.28 10.82 22.30
N PRO A 62 7.62 10.75 22.22
CA PRO A 62 8.44 11.94 22.12
C PRO A 62 7.96 12.77 20.92
N SER A 63 7.36 13.92 21.25
CA SER A 63 6.89 14.88 20.26
C SER A 63 8.05 15.78 19.94
N GLY A 64 8.44 15.82 18.66
CA GLY A 64 9.40 16.79 18.15
C GLY A 64 10.84 16.47 18.47
N GLY A 65 11.59 16.09 17.44
CA GLY A 65 13.03 15.89 17.50
C GLY A 65 13.42 14.97 16.36
N ASP A 66 14.33 15.44 15.51
CA ASP A 66 14.88 14.72 14.37
C ASP A 66 15.41 13.35 14.79
N GLN A 67 14.53 12.35 14.77
CA GLN A 67 14.88 10.96 15.02
C GLN A 67 15.36 10.36 13.69
N PRO A 68 16.64 9.99 13.58
CA PRO A 68 17.12 9.30 12.40
C PRO A 68 16.43 7.94 12.35
N SER A 69 15.58 7.75 11.34
CA SER A 69 15.14 6.42 10.88
C SER A 69 14.67 5.47 11.98
N ALA A 70 13.62 5.82 12.74
CA ALA A 70 12.80 4.77 13.33
C ALA A 70 12.31 3.87 12.18
N ALA A 71 12.71 2.60 12.18
CA ALA A 71 12.36 1.65 11.13
C ALA A 71 10.83 1.67 10.91
N LEU A 72 10.40 1.95 9.68
CA LEU A 72 8.98 2.03 9.35
C LEU A 72 8.37 0.63 9.40
N ILE A 73 7.55 0.35 10.41
CA ILE A 73 6.78 -0.89 10.47
C ILE A 73 5.61 -0.75 9.49
N LEU A 74 5.72 -1.42 8.35
CA LEU A 74 4.80 -1.27 7.23
C LEU A 74 3.41 -1.86 7.53
N ALA A 75 2.39 -1.05 7.28
CA ALA A 75 0.98 -1.46 7.32
C ALA A 75 0.35 -1.53 5.92
N ALA A 76 0.81 -0.68 4.99
CA ALA A 76 0.42 -0.75 3.58
C ALA A 76 1.50 -0.17 2.66
N VAL A 77 1.57 -0.68 1.44
CA VAL A 77 2.47 -0.21 0.40
C VAL A 77 1.72 -0.09 -0.92
N PHE A 78 1.68 1.12 -1.49
CA PHE A 78 1.09 1.36 -2.82
C PHE A 78 2.21 1.66 -3.80
N HIS A 79 2.28 0.87 -4.87
CA HIS A 79 3.20 1.12 -5.96
C HIS A 79 2.49 1.94 -7.03
N LEU A 80 3.08 3.06 -7.39
CA LEU A 80 2.58 4.00 -8.39
C LEU A 80 3.48 3.93 -9.61
N ALA A 81 2.92 3.55 -10.75
CA ALA A 81 3.59 3.68 -12.03
C ALA A 81 3.54 5.13 -12.51
N ARG A 82 4.36 5.47 -13.51
CA ARG A 82 4.35 6.79 -14.17
C ARG A 82 2.94 7.26 -14.54
N ALA A 83 2.14 6.38 -15.17
CA ALA A 83 0.77 6.70 -15.55
C ALA A 83 -0.13 7.02 -14.33
N ASP A 84 0.12 6.44 -13.17
CA ASP A 84 -0.61 6.75 -11.94
C ASP A 84 -0.19 8.10 -11.37
N LEU A 85 1.11 8.40 -11.40
CA LEU A 85 1.65 9.71 -11.00
C LEU A 85 1.10 10.84 -11.87
N GLU A 86 1.02 10.63 -13.19
CA GLU A 86 0.41 11.58 -14.13
C GLU A 86 -1.08 11.79 -13.84
N LYS A 87 -1.84 10.72 -13.58
CA LYS A 87 -3.26 10.80 -13.18
C LYS A 87 -3.48 11.51 -11.86
N LEU A 88 -2.57 11.32 -10.89
CA LEU A 88 -2.67 11.90 -9.55
C LEU A 88 -2.11 13.33 -9.45
N SER A 89 -1.20 13.71 -10.35
CA SER A 89 -0.64 15.07 -10.47
C SER A 89 -1.41 15.97 -11.42
N GLY A 90 -2.24 15.39 -12.30
CA GLY A 90 -2.90 16.08 -13.38
C GLY A 90 -3.83 17.22 -12.95
N LYS A 91 -3.58 18.40 -13.52
CA LYS A 91 -4.53 19.52 -13.65
C LYS A 91 -5.59 19.17 -14.73
N SER A 92 -6.33 18.08 -14.55
CA SER A 92 -7.39 17.74 -15.51
C SER A 92 -8.53 18.76 -15.42
N ILE A 93 -8.97 19.23 -16.59
CA ILE A 93 -10.07 20.20 -16.79
C ILE A 93 -11.40 19.65 -16.22
N PHE A 94 -11.53 18.32 -16.05
CA PHE A 94 -12.71 17.64 -15.48
C PHE A 94 -12.48 17.04 -14.09
N ALA A 95 -11.82 17.81 -13.21
CA ALA A 95 -11.45 17.47 -11.82
C ALA A 95 -10.13 16.69 -11.68
N GLY A 96 -9.04 17.45 -11.52
CA GLY A 96 -7.77 16.94 -10.98
C GLY A 96 -7.96 16.38 -9.56
N THR A 97 -8.11 15.06 -9.44
CA THR A 97 -8.16 14.40 -8.13
C THR A 97 -6.78 14.37 -7.49
N LYS A 98 -6.51 15.33 -6.59
CA LYS A 98 -5.33 15.28 -5.70
C LYS A 98 -5.23 13.89 -5.05
N ALA A 99 -4.01 13.37 -4.92
CA ALA A 99 -3.78 12.12 -4.21
C ALA A 99 -4.21 12.26 -2.74
N ARG A 100 -4.97 11.28 -2.24
CA ARG A 100 -5.55 11.25 -0.90
C ARG A 100 -5.53 9.83 -0.38
N LEU A 101 -4.84 9.64 0.74
CA LEU A 101 -4.91 8.44 1.54
C LEU A 101 -6.18 8.50 2.41
N LYS A 102 -6.94 7.41 2.45
CA LYS A 102 -8.09 7.21 3.33
C LYS A 102 -7.80 6.03 4.25
N VAL A 103 -7.93 6.24 5.55
CA VAL A 103 -7.80 5.19 6.56
C VAL A 103 -9.13 5.09 7.29
N ALA A 104 -9.81 3.96 7.18
CA ALA A 104 -11.02 3.66 7.95
C ALA A 104 -10.65 2.73 9.11
N ILE A 105 -10.93 3.15 10.34
CA ILE A 105 -10.53 2.46 11.57
C ILE A 105 -11.74 1.73 12.13
N TYR A 106 -11.55 0.47 12.50
CA TYR A 106 -12.57 -0.42 13.03
C TYR A 106 -12.13 -1.00 14.38
N THR A 107 -13.10 -1.15 15.28
CA THR A 107 -12.96 -1.89 16.54
C THR A 107 -13.69 -3.23 16.42
N GLY A 108 -13.16 -4.27 17.04
CA GLY A 108 -13.74 -5.61 17.01
C GLY A 108 -13.04 -6.55 16.03
N ARG A 109 -13.57 -7.78 15.89
CA ARG A 109 -12.94 -8.83 15.10
C ARG A 109 -13.04 -8.54 13.60
N ARG A 110 -12.06 -9.03 12.84
CA ARG A 110 -12.08 -9.00 11.38
C ARG A 110 -12.87 -10.21 10.87
N GLY A 111 -13.87 -9.97 10.02
CA GLY A 111 -14.62 -11.02 9.33
C GLY A 111 -16.12 -10.91 9.54
N THR A 112 -16.84 -11.90 9.03
CA THR A 112 -18.28 -12.02 9.18
C THR A 112 -18.61 -13.28 9.97
N THR A 113 -19.47 -13.18 10.98
CA THR A 113 -20.05 -14.35 11.64
C THR A 113 -21.52 -14.37 11.27
N CYS A 114 -21.99 -15.47 10.68
CA CYS A 114 -23.39 -15.62 10.24
C CYS A 114 -23.88 -14.49 9.30
N GLY A 115 -23.00 -13.98 8.42
CA GLY A 115 -23.34 -12.90 7.49
C GLY A 115 -23.29 -11.48 8.07
N VAL A 116 -23.06 -11.31 9.38
CA VAL A 116 -22.94 -10.00 10.03
C VAL A 116 -21.47 -9.62 10.18
N ASN A 117 -21.11 -8.40 9.77
CA ASN A 117 -19.75 -7.88 9.92
C ASN A 117 -19.42 -7.68 11.40
N SER A 118 -18.33 -8.30 11.87
CA SER A 118 -17.94 -8.30 13.28
C SER A 118 -17.16 -7.05 13.73
N GLY A 119 -16.81 -6.15 12.80
CA GLY A 119 -16.09 -4.91 13.09
C GLY A 119 -16.98 -3.66 12.99
N GLN A 120 -16.98 -2.84 14.04
CA GLN A 120 -17.66 -1.55 14.08
C GLN A 120 -16.73 -0.43 13.60
N LEU A 121 -17.22 0.45 12.73
CA LEU A 121 -16.43 1.61 12.26
C LEU A 121 -16.30 2.64 13.38
N LEU A 122 -15.06 2.89 13.82
CA LEU A 122 -14.72 3.95 14.78
C LEU A 122 -14.66 5.32 14.10
N GLY A 123 -14.08 5.38 12.90
CA GLY A 123 -13.98 6.63 12.15
C GLY A 123 -13.07 6.54 10.93
N LYS A 124 -12.88 7.69 10.27
CA LYS A 124 -12.07 7.79 9.05
C LYS A 124 -11.09 8.96 9.16
N VAL A 125 -9.86 8.72 8.74
CA VAL A 125 -8.79 9.72 8.57
C VAL A 125 -8.52 9.89 7.08
N LYS A 126 -8.24 11.13 6.66
CA LYS A 126 -7.86 11.46 5.28
C LYS A 126 -6.57 12.25 5.30
N VAL A 127 -5.53 11.76 4.63
CA VAL A 127 -4.24 12.45 4.49
C VAL A 127 -4.06 12.87 3.03
N PRO A 128 -4.01 14.18 2.71
CA PRO A 128 -3.67 14.64 1.37
C PRO A 128 -2.20 14.33 1.06
N LEU A 129 -1.91 13.88 -0.16
CA LEU A 129 -0.55 13.58 -0.61
C LEU A 129 -0.21 14.47 -1.80
N GLU A 130 0.90 15.22 -1.72
CA GLU A 130 1.44 15.98 -2.83
C GLU A 130 2.61 15.22 -3.45
N LEU A 131 2.32 14.37 -4.43
CA LEU A 131 3.30 13.46 -5.02
C LEU A 131 4.31 14.15 -5.98
N LYS A 132 4.32 15.49 -6.03
CA LYS A 132 5.19 16.24 -6.94
C LYS A 132 6.65 16.07 -6.50
N GLY A 133 7.48 15.48 -7.37
CA GLY A 133 8.90 15.24 -7.10
C GLY A 133 9.20 14.01 -6.23
N ALA A 134 8.18 13.22 -5.86
CA ALA A 134 8.35 12.00 -5.08
C ALA A 134 9.11 10.89 -5.85
N ASP A 135 9.20 11.02 -7.18
CA ASP A 135 10.00 10.19 -8.08
C ASP A 135 11.50 10.50 -8.00
N ARG A 136 11.88 11.68 -7.50
CA ARG A 136 13.28 12.12 -7.39
C ARG A 136 13.84 12.00 -5.99
N ARG A 137 13.00 12.19 -4.97
CA ARG A 137 13.43 12.19 -3.57
C ARG A 137 12.33 11.66 -2.67
N ALA A 138 12.75 10.93 -1.63
CA ALA A 138 11.85 10.53 -0.56
C ALA A 138 11.24 11.76 0.14
N CYS A 139 9.97 11.68 0.50
CA CYS A 139 9.26 12.74 1.21
C CYS A 139 8.28 12.15 2.24
N VAL A 140 8.15 12.82 3.39
CA VAL A 140 7.20 12.46 4.44
C VAL A 140 6.01 13.41 4.36
N PHE A 141 4.81 12.86 4.15
CA PHE A 141 3.56 13.65 4.10
C PHE A 141 2.98 13.88 5.48
N HIS A 142 3.13 12.89 6.36
CA HIS A 142 2.60 12.94 7.71
C HIS A 142 3.39 11.99 8.61
N SER A 143 3.70 12.43 9.83
CA SER A 143 4.21 11.55 10.88
C SER A 143 3.76 12.13 12.21
N GLY A 144 2.71 11.56 12.78
CA GLY A 144 2.10 12.13 13.98
C GLY A 144 0.69 11.62 14.25
N TRP A 145 0.11 12.14 15.35
CA TRP A 145 -1.26 11.86 15.76
C TRP A 145 -2.27 12.64 14.91
N VAL A 146 -3.37 11.98 14.55
CA VAL A 146 -4.53 12.56 13.83
C VAL A 146 -5.81 12.16 14.53
N SER A 147 -6.70 13.11 14.78
CA SER A 147 -8.01 12.82 15.36
C SER A 147 -8.88 11.96 14.42
N VAL A 148 -9.59 10.99 14.99
CA VAL A 148 -10.45 10.04 14.30
C VAL A 148 -11.91 10.45 14.48
N GLY A 149 -12.63 10.68 13.37
CA GLY A 149 -14.05 11.03 13.39
C GLY A 149 -14.33 12.52 13.13
N LYS A 150 -15.60 12.94 13.24
CA LYS A 150 -16.08 14.30 12.95
C LYS A 150 -16.71 14.88 14.21
N GLY A 151 -15.92 15.48 15.11
CA GLY A 151 -16.42 16.11 16.34
C GLY A 151 -15.35 16.95 17.04
N SER A 152 -15.70 18.16 17.47
CA SER A 152 -14.77 19.22 17.90
C SER A 152 -14.58 19.35 19.42
N LYS A 153 -14.68 18.29 20.22
CA LYS A 153 -14.54 18.40 21.69
C LYS A 153 -13.75 17.25 22.29
N SER A 154 -12.77 17.65 23.12
CA SER A 154 -11.80 17.01 24.04
C SER A 154 -11.70 15.49 24.28
N SER A 155 -12.44 14.61 23.61
CA SER A 155 -12.39 13.15 23.83
C SER A 155 -12.58 12.33 22.55
N SER A 156 -11.96 12.72 21.44
CA SER A 156 -11.94 11.92 20.21
C SER A 156 -10.77 10.94 20.19
N ALA A 157 -10.98 9.73 19.66
CA ALA A 157 -9.88 8.80 19.37
C ALA A 157 -8.82 9.45 18.47
N GLN A 158 -7.56 9.03 18.62
CA GLN A 158 -6.43 9.54 17.84
C GLN A 158 -5.66 8.39 17.21
N LEU A 159 -5.30 8.53 15.94
CA LEU A 159 -4.47 7.58 15.19
C LEU A 159 -3.11 8.22 14.94
N TYR A 160 -2.04 7.59 15.40
CA TYR A 160 -0.70 7.85 14.92
C TYR A 160 -0.47 7.02 13.65
N LEU A 161 0.14 7.66 12.65
CA LEU A 161 0.61 7.00 11.45
C LEU A 161 1.77 7.80 10.85
N THR A 162 2.65 7.10 10.14
CA THR A 162 3.64 7.70 9.26
C THR A 162 3.27 7.40 7.81
N VAL A 163 3.23 8.43 6.97
CA VAL A 163 2.96 8.34 5.53
C VAL A 163 4.10 9.01 4.79
N ARG A 164 4.82 8.24 3.96
CA ARG A 164 5.92 8.74 3.14
C ARG A 164 5.84 8.20 1.71
N ALA A 165 6.45 8.88 0.77
CA ALA A 165 6.72 8.36 -0.56
C ALA A 165 8.21 8.27 -0.82
N ASP A 166 8.64 7.16 -1.41
CA ASP A 166 10.02 6.92 -1.83
C ASP A 166 10.09 6.66 -3.33
N PRO A 167 11.14 7.12 -4.03
CA PRO A 167 11.46 6.65 -5.36
C PRO A 167 11.59 5.12 -5.39
N ASP A 168 11.07 4.50 -6.44
CA ASP A 168 11.13 3.06 -6.72
C ASP A 168 11.80 2.91 -8.09
N PRO A 169 13.12 3.04 -8.22
CA PRO A 169 13.77 2.92 -9.52
C PRO A 169 13.56 1.49 -10.04
N ARG A 170 12.88 1.38 -11.19
CA ARG A 170 12.71 0.09 -11.87
C ARG A 170 13.15 0.19 -13.31
N PHE A 171 13.85 -0.85 -13.75
CA PHE A 171 14.14 -1.04 -15.16
C PHE A 171 12.95 -1.72 -15.82
N VAL A 172 12.38 -1.06 -16.83
CA VAL A 172 11.29 -1.58 -17.64
C VAL A 172 11.87 -2.05 -18.96
N PHE A 173 11.64 -3.32 -19.29
CA PHE A 173 12.05 -3.92 -20.55
C PHE A 173 10.81 -4.11 -21.40
N GLU A 174 10.74 -3.39 -22.52
CA GLU A 174 9.64 -3.45 -23.47
C GLU A 174 10.10 -4.10 -24.76
N PHE A 175 9.32 -5.05 -25.28
CA PHE A 175 9.57 -5.70 -26.55
C PHE A 175 8.62 -5.15 -27.61
N GLY A 176 9.17 -4.78 -28.78
CA GLY A 176 8.40 -4.28 -29.94
C GLY A 176 7.58 -5.35 -30.69
N GLY A 177 7.43 -6.54 -30.12
CA GLY A 177 6.72 -7.68 -30.70
C GLY A 177 6.53 -8.80 -29.67
N GLU A 178 5.87 -9.89 -30.07
CA GLU A 178 5.83 -11.13 -29.27
C GLU A 178 7.26 -11.67 -29.13
N PRO A 179 7.77 -11.88 -27.91
CA PRO A 179 9.10 -12.43 -27.72
C PRO A 179 9.15 -13.88 -28.24
N GLU A 180 10.06 -14.17 -29.16
CA GLU A 180 10.23 -15.51 -29.74
C GLU A 180 10.74 -16.53 -28.72
N CYS A 181 11.49 -16.08 -27.71
CA CYS A 181 12.03 -16.88 -26.62
C CYS A 181 11.76 -16.24 -25.25
N SER A 182 11.75 -17.08 -24.21
CA SER A 182 11.74 -16.64 -22.81
C SER A 182 13.06 -15.94 -22.45
N PRO A 183 13.10 -14.60 -22.23
CA PRO A 183 14.33 -13.89 -21.97
C PRO A 183 14.88 -14.27 -20.60
N GLN A 184 16.21 -14.40 -20.54
CA GLN A 184 16.97 -14.57 -19.32
C GLN A 184 17.71 -13.27 -19.02
N VAL A 185 17.53 -12.76 -17.81
CA VAL A 185 18.22 -11.58 -17.33
C VAL A 185 19.40 -12.00 -16.47
N PHE A 186 20.59 -11.55 -16.88
CA PHE A 186 21.84 -11.78 -16.16
C PHE A 186 22.28 -10.50 -15.45
N GLN A 187 22.70 -10.62 -14.20
CA GLN A 187 23.52 -9.62 -13.52
C GLN A 187 24.96 -9.84 -13.97
N VAL A 188 25.57 -8.77 -14.49
CA VAL A 188 26.95 -8.80 -14.98
C VAL A 188 27.81 -7.95 -14.06
N GLN A 189 28.85 -8.55 -13.48
CA GLN A 189 29.87 -7.86 -12.69
C GLN A 189 31.25 -8.27 -13.22
N GLY A 190 31.84 -7.42 -14.07
CA GLY A 190 33.05 -7.78 -14.80
C GLY A 190 32.80 -8.95 -15.76
N SER A 191 33.56 -10.04 -15.60
CA SER A 191 33.37 -11.28 -16.38
C SER A 191 32.31 -12.23 -15.79
N MET A 192 31.84 -11.97 -14.55
CA MET A 192 30.86 -12.82 -13.90
C MET A 192 29.45 -12.51 -14.42
N ARG A 193 28.73 -13.54 -14.86
CA ARG A 193 27.32 -13.46 -15.30
C ARG A 193 26.47 -14.37 -14.42
N GLN A 194 25.64 -13.79 -13.56
CA GLN A 194 24.71 -14.54 -12.70
C GLN A 194 23.29 -14.43 -13.25
N PRO A 195 22.59 -15.55 -13.55
CA PRO A 195 21.20 -15.49 -13.94
C PRO A 195 20.36 -15.04 -12.75
N VAL A 196 19.62 -13.95 -12.90
CA VAL A 196 18.78 -13.38 -11.82
C VAL A 196 17.32 -13.71 -12.05
N PHE A 197 16.87 -13.73 -13.31
CA PHE A 197 15.48 -14.00 -13.66
C PHE A 197 15.34 -14.66 -15.03
N THR A 198 14.36 -15.55 -15.15
CA THR A 198 13.89 -16.08 -16.45
C THR A 198 12.41 -15.77 -16.58
N CYS A 199 12.01 -15.02 -17.61
CA CYS A 199 10.60 -14.81 -17.89
C CYS A 199 10.11 -15.92 -18.81
N LYS A 200 9.26 -16.82 -18.32
CA LYS A 200 8.68 -17.88 -19.16
C LYS A 200 7.51 -17.32 -19.96
N PHE A 201 7.75 -16.96 -21.21
CA PHE A 201 6.68 -16.64 -22.14
C PHE A 201 6.10 -17.94 -22.71
N CYS A 202 4.83 -18.21 -22.41
CA CYS A 202 4.10 -19.32 -23.02
C CYS A 202 3.36 -18.79 -24.25
N CYS A 203 3.88 -19.06 -25.44
CA CYS A 203 3.15 -18.86 -26.69
C CYS A 203 1.94 -19.79 -26.67
N ARG A 204 0.74 -19.26 -26.44
CA ARG A 204 -0.49 -20.03 -26.70
C ARG A 204 -0.70 -20.05 -28.20
N SER A 205 -0.23 -21.10 -28.88
CA SER A 205 -0.69 -21.39 -30.23
C SER A 205 -2.22 -21.48 -30.20
N PRO A 206 -2.95 -20.84 -31.14
CA PRO A 206 -4.41 -20.95 -31.22
C PRO A 206 -4.90 -22.38 -31.53
N VAL A 207 -4.00 -23.32 -31.82
CA VAL A 207 -4.31 -24.72 -32.17
C VAL A 207 -4.53 -25.62 -30.95
N ASP A 208 -4.04 -25.28 -29.75
CA ASP A 208 -4.07 -26.15 -28.57
C ASP A 208 -5.29 -25.93 -27.64
N ARG A 209 -6.48 -25.84 -28.21
CA ARG A 209 -7.71 -25.67 -27.41
C ARG A 209 -8.19 -26.95 -26.70
N ASN A 210 -7.53 -28.10 -26.87
CA ASN A 210 -8.16 -29.40 -26.54
C ASN A 210 -7.40 -30.37 -25.63
N LEU A 211 -6.36 -29.97 -24.88
CA LEU A 211 -5.75 -30.90 -23.90
C LEU A 211 -5.61 -30.32 -22.50
N ARG A 212 -5.75 -31.22 -21.52
CA ARG A 212 -6.35 -31.05 -20.21
C ARG A 212 -5.28 -31.03 -19.10
N SER A 213 -5.40 -30.04 -18.19
CA SER A 213 -5.24 -30.15 -16.72
C SER A 213 -3.86 -30.20 -16.00
N ARG A 214 -3.90 -29.61 -14.79
CA ARG A 214 -3.18 -29.87 -13.51
C ARG A 214 -2.08 -28.91 -13.03
N PHE A 215 -2.47 -28.15 -11.98
CA PHE A 215 -1.76 -27.76 -10.74
C PHE A 215 -0.27 -27.39 -10.73
N ALA A 216 0.03 -26.12 -10.39
CA ALA A 216 1.13 -25.68 -9.50
C ALA A 216 0.89 -24.21 -9.06
N PRO A 217 1.37 -23.76 -7.88
CA PRO A 217 0.92 -22.53 -7.23
C PRO A 217 1.50 -21.28 -7.90
N GLN A 218 0.61 -20.41 -8.37
CA GLN A 218 0.96 -19.15 -9.01
C GLN A 218 1.32 -18.10 -7.96
N THR A 219 2.59 -17.67 -7.92
CA THR A 219 2.92 -16.33 -7.42
C THR A 219 2.32 -15.33 -8.39
N ASN A 220 1.38 -14.52 -7.90
CA ASN A 220 0.61 -13.57 -8.72
C ASN A 220 1.52 -12.47 -9.30
N ILE A 221 2.07 -12.67 -10.49
CA ILE A 221 2.55 -11.60 -11.37
C ILE A 221 1.36 -11.18 -12.22
N ARG A 222 0.92 -9.93 -12.08
CA ARG A 222 -0.19 -9.38 -12.85
C ARG A 222 0.30 -9.08 -14.28
N VAL A 223 0.16 -10.06 -15.18
CA VAL A 223 0.37 -9.87 -16.62
C VAL A 223 -0.86 -9.15 -17.18
N SER A 224 -0.71 -7.90 -17.63
CA SER A 224 -1.75 -7.20 -18.40
C SER A 224 -1.44 -7.34 -19.89
N SER A 225 -2.25 -8.11 -20.61
CA SER A 225 -2.20 -8.17 -22.07
C SER A 225 -2.99 -7.00 -22.66
N SER A 226 -2.30 -6.06 -23.29
CA SER A 226 -2.89 -5.19 -24.32
C SER A 226 -2.24 -5.59 -25.64
N ARG A 227 -3.05 -5.73 -26.68
CA ARG A 227 -2.63 -6.21 -28.01
C ARG A 227 -1.49 -5.33 -28.53
N SER A 228 -0.26 -5.86 -28.48
CA SER A 228 0.98 -5.46 -29.20
C SER A 228 2.24 -5.19 -28.36
N SER A 229 2.26 -5.35 -27.03
CA SER A 229 3.51 -5.12 -26.26
C SER A 229 3.61 -5.96 -24.99
N PHE A 230 4.78 -6.59 -24.80
CA PHE A 230 5.16 -7.27 -23.56
C PHE A 230 6.11 -6.38 -22.77
N SER A 231 5.85 -6.26 -21.48
CA SER A 231 6.69 -5.51 -20.56
C SER A 231 6.87 -6.28 -19.26
N PHE A 232 8.10 -6.32 -18.75
CA PHE A 232 8.37 -6.72 -17.37
C PHE A 232 9.23 -5.66 -16.68
N CYS A 233 9.08 -5.54 -15.37
CA CYS A 233 9.79 -4.57 -14.56
C CYS A 233 10.65 -5.28 -13.52
N ILE A 234 11.91 -4.89 -13.39
CA ILE A 234 12.78 -5.31 -12.30
C ILE A 234 12.94 -4.14 -11.35
N ALA A 235 12.56 -4.34 -10.09
CA ALA A 235 12.88 -3.42 -9.01
C ALA A 235 14.31 -3.72 -8.52
N VAL A 236 15.10 -2.66 -8.35
CA VAL A 236 16.50 -2.73 -7.87
C VAL A 236 16.53 -2.62 -6.35
#